data_AF-A0A4Q2YR22-F1
#
_entry.id   AF-A0A4Q2YR22-F1
#
_cell.length_a   1.000
_cell.length_b   1.000
_cell.length_c   1.000
_cell.angle_alpha   90.00
_cell.angle_beta   90.00
_cell.angle_gamma   90.00
#
_symmetry.space_group_name_H-M   'P 1'
#
loop_
_entity.id
_entity.type
_entity.pdbx_description
1 polymer ?
#
loop_
_entity_poly.entity_id
_entity_poly.type
_entity_poly.pdbx_seq_one_letter_code
_entity_poly.pdbx_strand_id
1 'polypeptide(L)'
;MLLAELQRLHSLPLFDLLKQARAVHEANWENNEVQLCTLLSIKTGGCSEDCSYCAQSARYNSGVEIERLMSKDAIMERAKAARDTGSTRFCMGAAWRGVRGGTQRFEQVLDIVRDVSTLGMEVCVTLGELGPDEAKALKEAGVTAYNHNLDTSREHYPNIVTTHTY
;
A
#
# COMPACT_ATOMS: atom_id res chain seq x y z
N MET A 1 1.35 0.38 24.82
CA MET A 1 2.20 -0.76 25.17
C MET A 1 3.61 -0.22 25.44
N LEU A 2 4.16 -0.51 26.60
CA LEU A 2 5.47 -0.05 27.02
C LEU A 2 6.57 -0.91 26.38
N LEU A 3 7.78 -0.37 26.20
CA LEU A 3 8.92 -1.10 25.62
C LEU A 3 9.18 -2.44 26.33
N ALA A 4 9.07 -2.45 27.66
CA ALA A 4 9.25 -3.66 28.46
C ALA A 4 8.23 -4.77 28.12
N GLU A 5 6.99 -4.41 27.77
CA GLU A 5 5.95 -5.36 27.38
C GLU A 5 6.26 -5.99 26.02
N LEU A 6 6.73 -5.17 25.07
CA LEU A 6 7.20 -5.63 23.76
C LEU A 6 8.39 -6.58 23.86
N GLN A 7 9.39 -6.22 24.67
CA GLN A 7 10.57 -7.06 24.91
C GLN A 7 10.20 -8.41 25.51
N ARG A 8 9.24 -8.42 26.44
CA ARG A 8 8.71 -9.66 27.03
C ARG A 8 8.05 -10.54 25.98
N LEU A 9 7.20 -9.97 25.11
CA LEU A 9 6.56 -10.73 24.01
C LEU A 9 7.58 -11.27 23.02
N HIS A 10 8.54 -10.44 22.60
CA HIS A 10 9.60 -10.84 21.66
C HIS A 10 10.47 -11.97 22.22
N SER A 11 10.64 -12.04 23.54
CA SER A 11 11.48 -13.04 24.21
C SER A 11 10.74 -14.33 24.59
N LEU A 12 9.45 -14.45 24.27
CA LEU A 12 8.69 -15.68 24.53
C LEU A 12 9.21 -16.86 23.71
N PRO A 13 9.13 -18.10 24.21
CA PRO A 13 9.28 -19.28 23.37
C PRO A 13 8.31 -19.22 22.20
N LEU A 14 8.79 -19.52 20.99
CA LEU A 14 8.03 -19.35 19.75
C LEU A 14 6.63 -20.00 19.81
N PHE A 15 6.53 -21.22 20.33
CA PHE A 15 5.25 -21.92 20.41
C PHE A 15 4.27 -21.32 21.44
N ASP A 16 4.78 -20.71 22.52
CA ASP A 16 3.95 -19.98 23.47
C ASP A 16 3.42 -18.68 22.85
N LEU A 17 4.28 -17.98 22.08
CA LEU A 17 3.88 -16.79 21.33
C LEU A 17 2.80 -17.12 20.28
N LEU A 18 2.98 -18.20 19.51
CA LEU A 18 1.99 -18.65 18.52
C LEU A 18 0.65 -18.99 19.17
N LYS A 19 0.66 -19.66 20.32
CA LYS A 19 -0.55 -19.97 21.08
C LYS A 19 -1.28 -18.70 21.52
N GLN A 20 -0.55 -17.71 22.04
CA GLN A 20 -1.13 -16.42 22.44
C GLN A 20 -1.67 -15.64 21.23
N ALA A 21 -0.92 -15.59 20.13
CA ALA A 21 -1.35 -14.94 18.90
C ALA A 21 -2.63 -15.56 18.34
N ARG A 22 -2.72 -16.90 18.35
CA ARG A 22 -3.93 -17.61 17.90
C ARG A 22 -5.14 -17.29 18.77
N ALA A 23 -4.97 -17.28 20.10
CA ALA A 23 -6.07 -16.95 21.01
C ALA A 23 -6.61 -15.53 20.78
N VAL A 24 -5.73 -14.55 20.56
CA VAL A 24 -6.13 -13.18 20.20
C VAL A 24 -6.85 -13.17 18.85
N HIS A 25 -6.35 -13.93 17.87
CA HIS A 25 -6.98 -14.01 16.56
C HIS A 25 -8.40 -14.61 16.64
N GLU A 26 -8.58 -15.74 17.31
CA GLU A 26 -9.89 -16.38 17.46
C GLU A 26 -10.90 -15.51 18.22
N ALA A 27 -10.45 -14.70 19.18
CA ALA A 27 -11.31 -13.81 19.94
C ALA A 27 -11.80 -12.58 19.15
N ASN A 28 -11.20 -12.27 17.99
CA ASN A 28 -11.53 -11.07 17.20
C ASN A 28 -11.94 -11.39 15.75
N TRP A 29 -11.64 -12.58 15.24
CA TRP A 29 -11.93 -13.01 13.87
C TRP A 29 -12.54 -14.43 13.86
N GLU A 30 -13.82 -14.52 14.18
CA GLU A 30 -14.52 -15.80 14.41
C GLU A 30 -14.80 -16.59 13.13
N ASN A 31 -14.88 -15.92 11.97
CA ASN A 31 -15.33 -16.54 10.73
C ASN A 31 -14.25 -17.40 10.01
N ASN A 32 -13.03 -17.49 10.55
CA ASN A 32 -11.88 -18.11 9.86
C ASN A 32 -11.70 -17.60 8.41
N GLU A 33 -12.00 -16.33 8.19
CA GLU A 33 -11.94 -15.68 6.88
C GLU A 33 -10.54 -15.10 6.62
N VAL A 34 -10.17 -15.05 5.34
CA VAL A 34 -8.94 -14.41 4.86
C VAL A 34 -9.32 -13.35 3.85
N GLN A 35 -8.81 -12.14 4.02
CA GLN A 35 -9.01 -11.06 3.06
C GLN A 35 -8.11 -11.26 1.84
N LEU A 36 -8.70 -11.29 0.64
CA LEU A 36 -7.97 -11.46 -0.62
C LEU A 36 -7.78 -10.12 -1.32
N CYS A 37 -6.52 -9.68 -1.44
CA CYS A 37 -6.17 -8.41 -2.07
C CYS A 37 -5.32 -8.67 -3.32
N THR A 38 -5.68 -8.09 -4.47
CA THR A 38 -4.81 -8.05 -5.65
C THR A 38 -4.20 -6.67 -5.79
N LEU A 39 -2.90 -6.60 -6.05
CA LEU A 39 -2.19 -5.35 -6.29
C LEU A 39 -1.73 -5.24 -7.74
N LEU A 40 -1.82 -4.05 -8.30
CA LEU A 40 -1.22 -3.66 -9.58
C LEU A 40 -0.32 -2.44 -9.41
N SER A 41 0.89 -2.48 -9.97
CA SER A 41 1.72 -1.28 -10.11
C SER A 41 1.20 -0.47 -11.30
N ILE A 42 0.47 0.61 -11.04
CA ILE A 42 -0.12 1.46 -12.09
C ILE A 42 0.89 2.42 -12.70
N LYS A 43 2.02 2.66 -12.02
CA LYS A 43 3.21 3.38 -12.52
C LYS A 43 4.43 2.73 -11.91
N THR A 44 5.34 2.20 -12.73
CA THR A 44 6.50 1.40 -12.28
C THR A 44 7.83 2.09 -12.56
N GLY A 45 8.78 1.92 -11.64
CA GLY A 45 10.16 2.39 -11.80
C GLY A 45 10.32 3.92 -11.71
N GLY A 46 11.55 4.42 -11.78
CA GLY A 46 11.84 5.85 -11.83
C GLY A 46 11.36 6.65 -10.60
N CYS A 47 11.34 6.06 -9.41
CA CYS A 47 10.99 6.76 -8.17
C CYS A 47 12.16 7.64 -7.70
N SER A 48 11.88 8.84 -7.19
CA SER A 48 12.91 9.78 -6.69
C SER A 48 13.50 9.37 -5.33
N GLU A 49 12.77 8.55 -4.58
CA GLU A 49 13.12 8.13 -3.22
C GLU A 49 14.27 7.14 -3.20
N ASP A 50 15.01 7.08 -2.09
CA ASP A 50 16.23 6.30 -1.95
C ASP A 50 16.08 5.09 -1.00
N CYS A 51 14.88 4.52 -0.90
CA CYS A 51 14.66 3.34 -0.07
C CYS A 51 15.59 2.20 -0.50
N SER A 52 16.51 1.80 0.39
CA SER A 52 17.63 0.90 0.07
C SER A 52 17.21 -0.50 -0.40
N TYR A 53 15.98 -0.91 -0.05
CA TYR A 53 15.39 -2.19 -0.44
C TYR A 53 14.55 -2.11 -1.73
N CYS A 54 14.22 -0.91 -2.22
CA CYS A 54 13.23 -0.74 -3.28
C CYS A 54 13.85 -0.84 -4.67
N ALA A 55 13.49 -1.89 -5.41
CA ALA A 55 13.92 -2.08 -6.79
C ALA A 55 13.45 -0.98 -7.77
N GLN A 56 12.47 -0.15 -7.38
CA GLN A 56 11.92 0.91 -8.26
C GLN A 56 12.56 2.29 -8.03
N SER A 57 13.50 2.40 -7.07
CA SER A 57 14.26 3.63 -6.85
C SER A 57 15.17 3.93 -8.04
N ALA A 58 15.12 5.16 -8.55
CA ALA A 58 16.01 5.64 -9.60
C ALA A 58 17.46 5.85 -9.10
N ARG A 59 17.73 5.66 -7.81
CA ARG A 59 19.07 5.78 -7.22
C ARG A 59 19.91 4.52 -7.42
N TYR A 60 19.29 3.40 -7.77
CA TYR A 60 19.94 2.10 -7.90
C TYR A 60 19.68 1.49 -9.28
N ASN A 61 20.61 0.67 -9.77
CA ASN A 61 20.43 -0.09 -10.99
C ASN A 61 19.92 -1.50 -10.67
N SER A 62 18.60 -1.68 -10.76
CA SER A 62 17.90 -2.94 -10.46
C SER A 62 17.44 -3.71 -11.71
N GLY A 63 17.60 -3.14 -12.91
CA GLY A 63 17.05 -3.69 -14.15
C GLY A 63 15.53 -3.53 -14.32
N VAL A 64 14.86 -2.74 -13.46
CA VAL A 64 13.43 -2.43 -13.61
C VAL A 64 13.22 -1.42 -14.74
N GLU A 65 12.45 -1.81 -15.76
CA GLU A 65 12.01 -0.92 -16.83
C GLU A 65 11.05 0.16 -16.29
N ILE A 66 11.21 1.40 -16.78
CA ILE A 66 10.37 2.52 -16.35
C ILE A 66 9.11 2.55 -17.20
N GLU A 67 7.97 2.37 -16.55
CA GLU A 67 6.66 2.43 -17.18
C GLU A 67 5.93 3.69 -16.73
N ARG A 68 5.25 4.34 -17.70
CA ARG A 68 4.37 5.47 -17.41
C ARG A 68 3.12 4.99 -16.66
N LEU A 69 2.34 5.95 -16.17
CA LEU A 69 1.01 5.63 -15.64
C LEU A 69 0.21 4.88 -16.71
N MET A 70 -0.28 3.69 -16.35
CA MET A 70 -1.09 2.85 -17.22
C MET A 70 -2.37 3.58 -17.64
N SER A 71 -2.92 3.20 -18.80
CA SER A 71 -4.23 3.69 -19.20
C SER A 71 -5.33 3.17 -18.27
N LYS A 72 -6.40 3.96 -18.13
CA LYS A 72 -7.58 3.58 -17.36
C LYS A 72 -8.15 2.23 -17.80
N ASP A 73 -8.26 2.01 -19.10
CA ASP A 73 -8.79 0.75 -19.66
C ASP A 73 -7.95 -0.46 -19.25
N ALA A 74 -6.62 -0.35 -19.31
CA ALA A 74 -5.73 -1.44 -18.91
C ALA A 74 -5.84 -1.75 -17.41
N ILE A 75 -5.99 -0.72 -16.57
CA ILE A 75 -6.21 -0.91 -15.12
C ILE A 75 -7.57 -1.56 -14.86
N MET A 76 -8.61 -1.12 -15.57
CA MET A 76 -9.97 -1.67 -15.42
C MET A 76 -10.06 -3.13 -15.86
N GLU A 77 -9.32 -3.53 -16.90
CA GLU A 77 -9.21 -4.94 -17.30
C GLU A 77 -8.63 -5.79 -16.15
N ARG A 78 -7.53 -5.34 -15.54
CA ARG A 78 -6.89 -6.03 -14.42
C ARG A 78 -7.77 -6.04 -13.17
N ALA A 79 -8.48 -4.96 -12.88
CA ALA A 79 -9.39 -4.87 -11.75
C ALA A 79 -10.59 -5.82 -11.90
N LYS A 80 -11.18 -5.91 -13.11
CA LYS A 80 -12.24 -6.88 -13.41
C LYS A 80 -11.75 -8.31 -13.27
N ALA A 81 -10.57 -8.61 -13.82
CA ALA A 81 -9.96 -9.93 -13.67
C ALA A 81 -9.74 -10.28 -12.19
N ALA A 82 -9.24 -9.34 -11.37
CA ALA A 82 -9.07 -9.55 -9.93
C ALA A 82 -10.39 -9.88 -9.21
N ARG A 83 -11.46 -9.11 -9.51
CA ARG A 83 -12.81 -9.38 -9.00
C ARG A 83 -13.29 -10.77 -9.39
N ASP A 84 -13.13 -11.13 -10.66
CA ASP A 84 -13.61 -12.40 -11.20
C ASP A 84 -12.84 -13.60 -10.61
N THR A 85 -11.61 -13.37 -10.11
CA THR A 85 -10.83 -14.35 -9.34
C THR A 85 -11.12 -14.35 -7.83
N GLY A 86 -12.09 -13.57 -7.36
CA GLY A 86 -12.54 -13.56 -5.96
C GLY A 86 -11.83 -12.58 -5.04
N SER A 87 -11.04 -11.63 -5.58
CA SER A 87 -10.43 -10.60 -4.74
C SER A 87 -11.49 -9.68 -4.13
N THR A 88 -11.35 -9.42 -2.84
CA THR A 88 -12.23 -8.51 -2.09
C THR A 88 -11.73 -7.06 -2.12
N ARG A 89 -10.44 -6.87 -2.45
CA ARG A 89 -9.80 -5.55 -2.56
C ARG A 89 -8.84 -5.48 -3.75
N PHE A 90 -8.87 -4.35 -4.46
CA PHE A 90 -7.91 -4.03 -5.51
C PHE A 90 -7.02 -2.84 -5.09
N CYS A 91 -5.71 -3.05 -5.08
CA CYS A 91 -4.70 -2.09 -4.64
C CYS A 91 -3.92 -1.54 -5.83
N MET A 92 -3.85 -0.21 -5.98
CA MET A 92 -3.09 0.44 -7.03
C MET A 92 -1.87 1.15 -6.45
N GLY A 93 -0.67 0.75 -6.88
CA GLY A 93 0.59 1.31 -6.41
C GLY A 93 1.30 2.14 -7.48
N ALA A 94 1.80 3.30 -7.12
CA ALA A 94 2.57 4.17 -8.01
C ALA A 94 3.97 4.45 -7.44
N ALA A 95 5.00 4.30 -8.27
CA ALA A 95 6.38 4.63 -7.93
C ALA A 95 6.61 6.15 -7.92
N TRP A 96 5.96 6.85 -6.99
CA TRP A 96 6.06 8.29 -6.77
C TRP A 96 6.44 8.54 -5.32
N ARG A 97 7.12 9.68 -5.06
CA ARG A 97 7.26 10.21 -3.71
C ARG A 97 5.92 10.56 -3.08
N GLY A 98 5.00 11.09 -3.90
CA GLY A 98 3.74 11.64 -3.43
C GLY A 98 2.89 12.22 -4.57
N VAL A 99 1.65 12.57 -4.24
CA VAL A 99 0.68 13.21 -5.12
C VAL A 99 0.25 14.58 -4.57
N ARG A 100 -0.19 15.46 -5.47
CA ARG A 100 -0.71 16.78 -5.14
C ARG A 100 -1.96 17.06 -5.96
N GLY A 101 -2.94 17.70 -5.33
CA GLY A 101 -4.22 18.10 -5.92
C GLY A 101 -4.03 19.03 -7.12
N GLY A 102 -4.95 18.98 -8.08
CA GLY A 102 -4.89 19.79 -9.30
C GLY A 102 -3.80 19.38 -10.30
N THR A 103 -3.02 18.32 -10.02
CA THR A 103 -2.09 17.76 -10.99
C THR A 103 -2.81 16.77 -11.91
N GLN A 104 -2.47 16.79 -13.20
CA GLN A 104 -3.10 15.90 -14.19
C GLN A 104 -3.04 14.41 -13.79
N ARG A 105 -1.90 13.95 -13.26
CA ARG A 105 -1.73 12.58 -12.79
C ARG A 105 -2.64 12.21 -11.61
N PHE A 106 -2.92 13.16 -10.72
CA PHE A 106 -3.80 12.92 -9.58
C PHE A 106 -5.26 12.85 -10.05
N GLU A 107 -5.67 13.76 -10.93
CA GLU A 107 -7.01 13.71 -11.53
C GLU A 107 -7.25 12.40 -12.32
N GLN A 108 -6.24 11.91 -13.04
CA GLN A 108 -6.28 10.60 -13.69
C GLN A 108 -6.49 9.47 -12.67
N VAL A 109 -5.77 9.49 -11.54
CA VAL A 109 -5.96 8.48 -10.49
C VAL A 109 -7.35 8.57 -9.87
N LEU A 110 -7.88 9.77 -9.61
CA LEU A 110 -9.24 9.92 -9.10
C LEU A 110 -10.28 9.34 -10.06
N ASP A 111 -10.13 9.59 -11.36
CA ASP A 111 -11.00 9.01 -12.39
C ASP A 111 -10.92 7.49 -12.46
N ILE A 112 -9.71 6.91 -12.35
CA ILE A 112 -9.53 5.45 -12.26
C ILE A 112 -10.18 4.89 -10.99
N VAL A 113 -9.98 5.52 -9.83
CA VAL A 113 -10.55 5.08 -8.55
C VAL A 113 -12.08 5.04 -8.61
N ARG A 114 -12.71 6.08 -9.18
CA ARG A 114 -14.17 6.13 -9.34
C ARG A 114 -14.67 4.92 -10.12
N ASP A 115 -14.07 4.61 -11.26
CA ASP A 115 -14.48 3.44 -12.05
C ASP A 115 -14.22 2.12 -11.34
N VAL A 116 -13.05 1.93 -10.71
CA VAL A 116 -12.73 0.69 -9.98
C VAL A 116 -13.71 0.50 -8.80
N SER A 117 -14.12 1.58 -8.13
CA SER A 117 -15.06 1.52 -7.01
C SER A 117 -16.44 0.98 -7.40
N THR A 118 -16.82 1.11 -8.68
CA THR A 118 -18.09 0.56 -9.20
C THR A 118 -18.08 -0.97 -9.32
N LEU A 119 -16.91 -1.61 -9.20
CA LEU A 119 -16.76 -3.07 -9.34
C LEU A 119 -17.18 -3.86 -8.09
N GLY A 120 -17.59 -3.18 -7.00
CA GLY A 120 -18.06 -3.83 -5.77
C GLY A 120 -16.95 -4.42 -4.90
N MET A 121 -15.68 -4.12 -5.21
CA MET A 121 -14.53 -4.43 -4.36
C MET A 121 -14.13 -3.20 -3.55
N GLU A 122 -13.41 -3.42 -2.45
CA GLU A 122 -12.66 -2.35 -1.80
C GLU A 122 -11.57 -1.79 -2.72
N VAL A 123 -11.30 -0.49 -2.62
CA VAL A 123 -10.29 0.19 -3.41
C VAL A 123 -9.18 0.70 -2.50
N CYS A 124 -7.95 0.30 -2.79
CA CYS A 124 -6.77 0.73 -2.06
C CYS A 124 -5.78 1.41 -2.99
N VAL A 125 -5.06 2.42 -2.48
CA VAL A 125 -3.97 3.05 -3.21
C VAL A 125 -2.72 3.21 -2.35
N THR A 126 -1.56 3.24 -2.99
CA THR A 126 -0.29 3.70 -2.41
C THR A 126 0.38 4.63 -3.41
N LEU A 127 0.30 5.93 -3.12
CA LEU A 127 0.75 7.00 -4.01
C LEU A 127 1.87 7.85 -3.40
N GLY A 128 2.47 7.35 -2.30
CA GLY A 128 3.45 8.07 -1.49
C GLY A 128 2.80 9.06 -0.52
N GLU A 129 3.46 10.19 -0.28
CA GLU A 129 2.96 11.29 0.55
C GLU A 129 1.76 11.99 -0.10
N LEU A 130 0.75 12.32 0.71
CA LEU A 130 -0.38 13.17 0.31
C LEU A 130 -0.73 14.18 1.40
N GLY A 131 -1.43 15.25 1.04
CA GLY A 131 -1.97 16.22 1.98
C GLY A 131 -3.42 15.93 2.37
N PRO A 132 -3.99 16.73 3.28
CA PRO A 132 -5.37 16.53 3.75
C PRO A 132 -6.42 16.60 2.66
N ASP A 133 -6.22 17.43 1.63
CA ASP A 133 -7.20 17.63 0.57
C ASP A 133 -7.15 16.49 -0.47
N GLU A 134 -5.97 15.97 -0.78
CA GLU A 134 -5.84 14.75 -1.58
C GLU A 134 -6.47 13.54 -0.87
N ALA A 135 -6.36 13.47 0.46
CA ALA A 135 -6.96 12.40 1.26
C ALA A 135 -8.48 12.41 1.13
N LYS A 136 -9.09 13.59 1.27
CA LYS A 136 -10.54 13.79 1.09
C LYS A 136 -10.96 13.44 -0.33
N ALA A 137 -10.27 13.94 -1.33
CA ALA A 137 -10.58 13.66 -2.73
C ALA A 137 -10.51 12.16 -3.06
N LEU A 138 -9.50 11.45 -2.57
CA LEU A 138 -9.39 9.99 -2.72
C LEU A 138 -10.54 9.26 -2.02
N LYS A 139 -10.92 9.69 -0.81
CA LYS A 139 -12.06 9.11 -0.09
C LYS A 139 -13.38 9.33 -0.82
N GLU A 140 -13.61 10.53 -1.32
CA GLU A 140 -14.78 10.91 -2.12
C GLU A 140 -14.83 10.14 -3.45
N ALA A 141 -13.68 9.88 -4.08
CA ALA A 141 -13.60 9.09 -5.29
C ALA A 141 -13.89 7.60 -5.08
N GLY A 142 -13.76 7.09 -3.85
CA GLY A 142 -14.10 5.70 -3.51
C GLY A 142 -12.96 4.88 -2.88
N VAL A 143 -11.82 5.49 -2.53
CA VAL A 143 -10.77 4.79 -1.79
C VAL A 143 -11.27 4.39 -0.40
N THR A 144 -11.09 3.10 -0.05
CA THR A 144 -11.42 2.53 1.25
C THR A 144 -10.19 2.35 2.14
N ALA A 145 -8.99 2.20 1.55
CA ALA A 145 -7.73 2.05 2.27
C ALA A 145 -6.58 2.80 1.59
N TYR A 146 -5.66 3.36 2.40
CA TYR A 146 -4.43 3.98 1.92
C TYR A 146 -3.23 3.28 2.55
N ASN A 147 -2.29 2.83 1.74
CA ASN A 147 -1.07 2.20 2.23
C ASN A 147 0.07 3.21 2.37
N HIS A 148 0.67 3.27 3.56
CA HIS A 148 1.84 4.08 3.88
C HIS A 148 2.59 3.42 5.04
N ASN A 149 3.81 2.94 4.80
CA ASN A 149 4.55 2.13 5.76
C ASN A 149 5.53 2.97 6.58
N LEU A 150 5.81 2.53 7.80
CA LEU A 150 6.91 3.06 8.63
C LEU A 150 8.23 2.31 8.44
N ASP A 151 8.20 1.16 7.76
CA ASP A 151 9.30 0.25 7.43
C ASP A 151 10.13 -0.33 8.59
N THR A 152 10.62 0.49 9.50
CA THR A 152 11.48 0.13 10.65
C THR A 152 11.27 1.11 11.80
N SER A 153 12.08 1.06 12.87
CA SER A 153 12.00 2.04 13.97
C SER A 153 12.52 3.42 13.56
N ARG A 154 12.07 4.47 14.26
CA ARG A 154 12.49 5.86 14.00
C ARG A 154 14.00 6.03 14.07
N GLU A 155 14.68 5.32 14.97
CA GLU A 155 16.14 5.42 15.15
C GLU A 155 16.92 4.71 14.05
N HIS A 156 16.33 3.69 13.42
CA HIS A 156 16.98 2.95 12.33
C HIS A 156 16.61 3.47 10.93
N TYR A 157 15.50 4.22 10.81
CA TYR A 157 14.97 4.74 9.55
C TYR A 157 16.02 5.43 8.64
N PRO A 158 16.92 6.29 9.17
CA PRO A 158 17.94 6.96 8.34
C PRO A 158 18.98 6.03 7.70
N ASN A 159 19.09 4.78 8.16
CA ASN A 159 19.95 3.78 7.53
C ASN A 159 19.30 3.11 6.31
N ILE A 160 17.98 3.27 6.15
CA ILE A 160 17.18 2.63 5.10
C ILE A 160 16.72 3.66 4.06
N VAL A 161 16.31 4.85 4.49
CA VAL A 161 15.79 5.92 3.63
C VAL A 161 16.24 7.28 4.16
N THR A 162 16.64 8.19 3.26
CA THR A 162 17.05 9.56 3.62
C THR A 162 16.24 10.64 2.90
N THR A 163 15.46 10.30 1.87
CA THR A 163 14.69 11.29 1.10
C THR A 163 13.40 11.78 1.79
N HIS A 164 12.95 11.10 2.85
CA HIS A 164 11.83 11.48 3.69
C HIS A 164 12.05 11.09 5.16
N THR A 165 11.22 11.64 6.05
CA THR A 165 11.29 11.43 7.50
C THR A 165 10.30 10.36 7.96
N TYR A 166 10.57 9.76 9.12
CA TYR A 166 9.63 8.90 9.84
C TYR A 166 8.40 9.64 10.36
#